data_AF-A0A536AJR3-F1
#
_entry.id   AF-A0A536AJR3-F1
#
_cell.length_a   1.000
_cell.length_b   1.000
_cell.length_c   1.000
_cell.angle_alpha   90.00
_cell.angle_beta   90.00
_cell.angle_gamma   90.00
#
_symmetry.space_group_name_H-M   'P 1'
#
loop_
_entity.id
_entity.type
_entity.pdbx_description
1 polymer ?
#
loop_
_entity_poly.entity_id
_entity_poly.type
_entity_poly.pdbx_seq_one_letter_code
_entity_poly.pdbx_strand_id
1 'polypeptide(L)' 'MSGKFEVTDVKIDPEAFNAEDIAELEVMVLAAAKDAFNKATEAQQRMMGSATGGLKIPGMF' A
#
# COMPACT_ATOMS: atom_id res chain seq x y z
N MET A 1 1.26 -4.27 -4.36
CA MET A 1 0.26 -4.78 -3.40
C MET A 1 -1.11 -4.73 -4.06
N SER A 2 -1.92 -5.78 -3.93
CA SER A 2 -3.29 -5.84 -4.46
C SER A 2 -4.31 -5.18 -3.51
N GLY A 3 -5.53 -4.93 -3.98
CA GLY A 3 -6.65 -4.46 -3.14
C GLY A 3 -7.14 -5.48 -2.09
N LYS A 4 -6.55 -6.68 -2.06
CA LYS A 4 -6.76 -7.70 -1.01
C LYS A 4 -5.63 -7.72 0.03
N PHE A 5 -4.77 -6.71 0.01
CA PHE A 5 -3.56 -6.60 0.84
C PHE A 5 -2.52 -7.70 0.58
N GLU A 6 -2.51 -8.28 -0.61
CA GLU A 6 -1.50 -9.26 -1.00
C GLU A 6 -0.29 -8.55 -1.61
N VAL A 7 0.92 -8.91 -1.17
CA VAL A 7 2.17 -8.48 -1.81
C VAL A 7 2.33 -9.30 -3.09
N THR A 8 2.23 -8.63 -4.23
CA THR A 8 2.24 -9.25 -5.56
C THR A 8 3.62 -9.29 -6.19
N ASP A 9 4.48 -8.34 -5.83
CA ASP A 9 5.83 -8.18 -6.39
C ASP A 9 6.67 -7.27 -5.49
N VAL A 10 7.98 -7.48 -5.50
CA VAL A 10 8.99 -6.65 -4.82
C VAL A 10 10.14 -6.44 -5.79
N LYS A 11 10.44 -5.18 -6.11
CA LYS A 11 11.56 -4.80 -6.98
C LYS A 11 12.52 -3.94 -6.19
N ILE A 12 13.79 -4.30 -6.24
CA ILE A 12 14.89 -3.58 -5.61
C ILE A 12 15.83 -3.15 -6.73
N ASP A 13 16.19 -1.87 -6.74
CA ASP A 13 17.19 -1.35 -7.66
C ASP A 13 18.58 -1.81 -7.19
N PRO A 14 19.35 -2.54 -8.02
CA PRO A 14 20.70 -3.00 -7.67
C PRO A 14 21.67 -1.85 -7.39
N GLU A 15 21.43 -0.66 -7.94
CA GLU A 15 22.29 0.51 -7.75
C GLU A 15 22.00 1.25 -6.43
N ALA A 16 20.82 1.03 -5.84
CA ALA A 16 20.43 1.65 -4.58
C ALA A 16 21.11 1.03 -3.36
N PHE A 17 22.03 0.07 -3.56
CA PHE A 17 22.50 -0.77 -2.47
C PHE A 17 23.88 -1.42 -2.72
N ASN A 18 24.72 -1.46 -1.69
CA ASN A 18 25.89 -2.34 -1.63
C ASN A 18 25.76 -3.29 -0.42
N ALA A 19 26.49 -4.41 -0.41
CA ALA A 19 26.35 -5.46 0.61
C ALA A 19 26.59 -5.01 2.07
N GLU A 20 27.18 -3.84 2.28
CA GLU A 20 27.44 -3.29 3.61
C GLU A 20 26.21 -2.56 4.18
N ASP A 21 25.25 -2.18 3.33
CA ASP A 21 24.15 -1.29 3.69
C ASP A 21 22.83 -2.02 4.03
N ILE A 22 22.83 -3.35 4.27
CA ILE A 22 21.60 -4.20 4.38
C ILE A 22 20.52 -3.56 5.27
N ALA A 23 20.93 -2.96 6.38
CA ALA A 23 20.03 -2.31 7.32
C ALA A 23 19.23 -1.15 6.70
N GLU A 24 19.82 -0.38 5.79
CA GLU A 24 19.14 0.72 5.09
C GLU A 24 18.11 0.18 4.09
N LEU A 25 18.44 -0.90 3.37
CA LEU A 25 17.50 -1.58 2.48
C LEU A 25 16.29 -2.13 3.24
N GLU A 26 16.51 -2.75 4.39
CA GLU A 26 15.42 -3.25 5.24
C GLU A 26 14.48 -2.12 5.69
N VAL A 27 15.03 -0.97 6.08
CA VAL A 27 14.25 0.22 6.45
C VAL A 27 13.44 0.74 5.26
N MET A 28 14.03 0.80 4.07
CA MET A 28 13.34 1.23 2.85
C MET A 28 12.21 0.28 2.46
N VAL A 29 12.44 -1.04 2.50
CA VAL A 29 11.42 -2.06 2.21
C VAL A 29 10.25 -1.96 3.20
N LEU A 30 10.55 -1.77 4.49
CA LEU A 30 9.52 -1.55 5.51
C LEU A 30 8.69 -0.30 5.23
N ALA A 31 9.34 0.81 4.84
CA ALA A 31 8.65 2.04 4.50
C ALA A 31 7.77 1.86 3.26
N ALA A 32 8.29 1.22 2.20
CA ALA A 32 7.55 0.95 0.97
C ALA A 32 6.34 0.03 1.21
N ALA A 33 6.46 -0.98 2.07
CA ALA A 33 5.35 -1.86 2.43
C ALA A 33 4.22 -1.11 3.16
N LYS A 34 4.57 -0.22 4.11
CA LYS A 34 3.60 0.64 4.80
C LYS A 34 2.89 1.59 3.84
N ASP A 35 3.62 2.24 2.95
CA ASP A 35 3.07 3.12 1.93
C ASP A 35 2.11 2.37 0.97
N ALA A 36 2.51 1.19 0.51
CA ALA A 36 1.66 0.35 -0.33
C ALA A 36 0.34 -0.04 0.37
N PHE A 37 0.40 -0.36 1.66
CA PHE A 37 -0.79 -0.66 2.47
C PHE A 37 -1.71 0.56 2.61
N ASN A 38 -1.15 1.74 2.88
CA ASN A 38 -1.93 2.98 2.97
C ASN A 38 -2.60 3.31 1.63
N LYS A 39 -1.89 3.18 0.52
CA LYS A 39 -2.45 3.38 -0.83
C LYS A 39 -3.59 2.39 -1.13
N ALA A 40 -3.46 1.13 -0.71
CA ALA A 40 -4.50 0.13 -0.88
C ALA A 40 -5.76 0.46 -0.07
N THR A 41 -5.61 0.85 1.20
CA THR A 41 -6.74 1.24 2.07
C THR A 41 -7.41 2.52 1.56
N GLU A 42 -6.65 3.53 1.15
CA GLU A 42 -7.19 4.74 0.53
C GLU A 42 -7.95 4.44 -0.77
N ALA A 43 -7.41 3.57 -1.63
CA ALA A 43 -8.10 3.17 -2.85
C ALA A 43 -9.43 2.47 -2.55
N GLN A 44 -9.46 1.59 -1.55
CA GLN A 44 -10.67 0.93 -1.10
C GLN A 44 -11.70 1.93 -0.56
N GLN A 45 -11.29 2.90 0.25
CA GLN A 45 -12.16 3.97 0.74
C GLN A 45 -12.72 4.84 -0.40
N ARG A 46 -11.87 5.22 -1.36
CA ARG A 46 -12.30 5.96 -2.57
C ARG A 46 -13.32 5.17 -3.38
N MET A 47 -13.09 3.87 -3.57
CA MET A 47 -14.03 2.98 -4.27
C MET A 47 -15.36 2.87 -3.52
N MET A 48 -15.35 2.72 -2.20
CA MET A 48 -16.58 2.69 -1.39
C MET A 48 -17.33 4.02 -1.48
N GLY A 49 -16.65 5.17 -1.32
CA GLY A 49 -17.29 6.48 -1.45
C GLY A 49 -17.86 6.77 -2.84
N SER A 50 -17.19 6.25 -3.88
CA SER A 50 -17.68 6.36 -5.27
C SER A 50 -18.84 5.40 -5.53
N ALA A 51 -18.78 4.17 -5.01
CA ALA A 51 -19.80 3.14 -5.20
C ALA A 51 -21.10 3.47 -4.45
N THR A 52 -21.01 4.15 -3.30
CA THR A 52 -22.20 4.69 -2.62
C THR A 52 -22.68 6.02 -3.22
N GLY A 53 -22.04 6.53 -4.29
CA GLY A 53 -22.44 7.76 -4.98
C GLY A 53 -22.40 9.00 -4.09
N GLY A 54 -21.57 9.01 -3.03
CA GLY A 54 -21.59 10.04 -2.00
C GLY A 54 -22.81 10.01 -1.06
N LEU A 55 -23.76 9.08 -1.27
CA LEU A 55 -24.85 8.83 -0.33
C LEU A 55 -24.32 7.96 0.81
N LYS A 56 -24.38 8.48 2.04
CA LYS A 56 -24.38 7.62 3.23
C LYS A 56 -25.56 6.67 3.07
N ILE A 57 -25.31 5.38 2.85
CA ILE A 57 -26.38 4.38 2.74
C ILE A 57 -27.26 4.52 3.99
N PRO A 58 -28.54 4.95 3.85
CA PRO A 58 -29.42 5.09 5.00
C PRO A 58 -29.59 3.71 5.63
N GLY A 59 -29.14 3.54 6.87
CA GLY A 59 -29.27 2.29 7.62
C GLY A 59 -27.98 1.53 7.93
N MET A 60 -26.80 2.03 7.55
CA MET A 60 -25.52 1.53 8.07
C MET A 60 -25.03 2.47 9.19
N PHE A 61 -25.57 2.29 10.40
CA PHE A 61 -24.95 2.73 11.64
C PHE A 61 -23.97 1.66 12.14
#